data_AF-A0A7S1CXA4-F1
#
_entry.id   AF-A0A7S1CXA4-F1
#
_cell.length_a   1.000
_cell.length_b   1.000
_cell.length_c   1.000
_cell.angle_alpha   90.00
_cell.angle_beta   90.00
_cell.angle_gamma   90.00
#
_symmetry.space_group_name_H-M   'P 1'
#
loop_
_entity.id
_entity.type
_entity.pdbx_description
1 polymer ?
#
loop_
_entity_poly.entity_id
_entity_poly.type
_entity_poly.pdbx_seq_one_letter_code
_entity_poly.pdbx_strand_id
1 'polypeptide(L)'
;ELLPVQRYNNIPVYMIEQDNDVYLRAYDKCPVYIQRLQTLYGTNAWRQVERDNRALLSKLEANPLFQEYADREGVIRLEDTWNVFDAINVAKTECQNPIGTACIEDHDSAALQTAVTDTEWTQLESLTNYAENQKYGTSTAGMLLGGNLLWRILTRMK
;
A
#
# COMPACT_ATOMS: atom_id res chain seq x y z
N GLU A 1 19.51 34.80 26.60
CA GLU A 1 18.87 35.04 25.29
C GLU A 1 17.47 34.44 25.32
N LEU A 2 16.46 35.19 24.91
CA LEU A 2 15.08 34.68 24.79
C LEU A 2 14.95 34.01 23.42
N LEU A 3 14.55 32.74 23.41
CA LEU A 3 14.29 31.99 22.17
C LEU A 3 13.18 32.69 21.35
N PRO A 4 13.29 32.72 20.01
CA PRO A 4 12.28 33.36 19.18
C PRO A 4 10.94 32.65 19.32
N VAL A 5 9.88 33.42 19.56
CA VAL A 5 8.49 32.93 19.56
C VAL A 5 8.18 32.40 18.16
N GLN A 6 8.03 31.08 18.01
CA GLN A 6 7.52 30.47 16.79
C GLN A 6 6.09 30.98 16.55
N ARG A 7 5.91 31.79 15.51
CA ARG A 7 4.58 32.15 15.02
C ARG A 7 4.08 31.02 14.14
N TYR A 8 3.13 30.24 14.65
CA TYR A 8 2.44 29.24 13.85
C TYR A 8 1.47 29.94 12.90
N ASN A 9 1.59 29.65 11.61
CA ASN A 9 0.58 30.03 10.63
C ASN A 9 -0.48 28.94 10.62
N ASN A 10 -1.69 29.26 11.10
CA ASN A 10 -2.82 28.33 11.09
C ASN A 10 -3.42 28.30 9.69
N ILE A 11 -3.17 27.24 8.93
CA ILE A 11 -3.81 26.98 7.64
C ILE A 11 -4.94 25.96 7.86
N PRO A 12 -6.21 26.31 7.62
CA PRO A 12 -7.31 25.38 7.80
C PRO A 12 -7.27 24.28 6.74
N VAL A 13 -7.39 23.03 7.17
CA VAL A 13 -7.56 21.86 6.31
C VAL A 13 -9.03 21.46 6.34
N TYR A 14 -9.70 21.54 5.19
CA TYR A 14 -11.11 21.15 5.08
C TYR A 14 -11.20 19.70 4.59
N MET A 15 -11.89 18.87 5.36
CA MET A 15 -12.20 17.48 5.00
C MET A 15 -13.71 17.34 4.85
N ILE A 16 -14.12 16.64 3.80
CA ILE A 16 -15.52 16.23 3.60
C ILE A 16 -15.48 14.72 3.50
N GLU A 17 -16.12 14.05 4.44
CA GLU A 17 -16.27 12.60 4.39
C GLU A 17 -17.22 12.24 3.24
N GLN A 18 -16.77 11.33 2.38
CA GLN A 18 -17.55 10.83 1.25
C GLN A 18 -17.38 9.31 1.18
N ASP A 19 -18.42 8.57 1.54
CA ASP A 19 -18.41 7.08 1.58
C ASP A 19 -18.01 6.44 0.24
N ASN A 20 -18.30 7.14 -0.85
CA ASN A 20 -17.98 6.76 -2.23
C ASN A 20 -17.14 7.84 -2.91
N ASP A 21 -16.02 8.23 -2.29
CA ASP A 21 -15.08 9.19 -2.88
C ASP A 21 -14.38 8.61 -4.12
N VAL A 22 -15.05 8.71 -5.28
CA VAL A 22 -14.50 8.32 -6.58
C VAL A 22 -13.48 9.32 -7.12
N TYR A 23 -13.15 10.39 -6.39
CA TYR A 23 -12.17 11.40 -6.81
C TYR A 23 -10.79 11.13 -6.21
N LEU A 24 -10.71 10.90 -4.90
CA LEU A 24 -9.45 10.63 -4.19
C LEU A 24 -9.25 9.14 -3.94
N ARG A 25 -10.33 8.40 -3.67
CA ARG A 25 -10.31 6.95 -3.38
C ARG A 25 -10.90 6.13 -4.52
N ALA A 26 -10.61 6.52 -5.76
CA ALA A 26 -11.13 5.80 -6.93
C ALA A 26 -10.65 4.34 -6.99
N TYR A 27 -9.51 4.01 -6.37
CA TYR A 27 -8.87 2.69 -6.47
C TYR A 27 -9.70 1.55 -5.85
N ASP A 28 -10.51 1.83 -4.83
CA ASP A 28 -11.41 0.87 -4.17
C ASP A 28 -12.90 1.20 -4.37
N LYS A 29 -13.22 2.32 -5.03
CA LYS A 29 -14.61 2.78 -5.27
C LYS A 29 -15.05 2.81 -6.73
N CYS A 30 -14.13 2.69 -7.70
CA CYS A 30 -14.46 2.72 -9.13
C CYS A 30 -14.83 1.31 -9.65
N PRO A 31 -16.09 1.00 -10.00
CA PRO A 31 -16.50 -0.35 -10.37
C PRO A 31 -15.78 -0.90 -11.61
N VAL A 32 -15.55 -0.02 -12.60
CA VAL A 32 -14.85 -0.39 -13.84
C VAL A 32 -13.39 -0.77 -13.55
N TYR A 33 -12.75 -0.06 -12.63
CA TYR A 33 -11.38 -0.36 -12.23
C TYR A 33 -11.31 -1.67 -11.43
N ILE A 34 -12.23 -1.86 -10.48
CA ILE A 34 -12.34 -3.10 -9.69
C ILE A 34 -12.53 -4.32 -10.62
N GLN A 35 -13.41 -4.24 -11.62
CA GLN A 35 -13.60 -5.33 -12.58
C GLN A 35 -12.32 -5.66 -13.36
N ARG A 36 -11.52 -4.64 -13.71
CA ARG A 36 -10.23 -4.82 -14.37
C ARG A 36 -9.21 -5.50 -13.47
N LEU A 37 -9.15 -5.12 -12.20
CA LEU A 37 -8.30 -5.79 -11.20
C LEU A 37 -8.67 -7.27 -11.09
N GLN A 38 -9.95 -7.60 -10.95
CA GLN A 38 -10.41 -8.99 -10.92
C GLN A 38 -10.02 -9.78 -12.18
N THR A 39 -10.06 -9.13 -13.35
CA THR A 39 -9.59 -9.73 -14.61
C THR A 39 -8.08 -9.97 -14.59
N LEU A 40 -7.30 -9.00 -14.11
CA LEU A 40 -5.83 -9.07 -13.97
C LEU A 40 -5.43 -10.24 -13.06
N TYR A 41 -6.05 -10.36 -11.89
CA TYR A 41 -5.76 -11.41 -10.90
C TYR A 41 -6.13 -12.82 -11.42
N GLY A 42 -7.07 -12.89 -12.36
CA GLY A 42 -7.43 -14.12 -13.07
C GLY A 42 -6.43 -14.55 -14.15
N THR A 43 -5.48 -13.70 -14.56
CA THR A 43 -4.57 -14.01 -15.66
C THR A 43 -3.54 -15.08 -15.29
N ASN A 44 -3.12 -15.87 -16.29
CA ASN A 44 -2.08 -16.89 -16.10
C ASN A 44 -0.74 -16.28 -15.68
N ALA A 45 -0.41 -15.09 -16.20
CA ALA A 45 0.83 -14.39 -15.85
C ALA A 45 0.85 -14.00 -14.36
N TRP A 46 -0.24 -13.42 -13.86
CA TRP A 46 -0.38 -13.07 -12.44
C TRP A 46 -0.22 -14.29 -11.54
N ARG A 47 -0.99 -15.34 -11.82
CA ARG A 47 -0.93 -16.60 -11.06
C ARG A 47 0.42 -17.30 -11.17
N GLN A 48 1.15 -17.12 -12.28
CA GLN A 48 2.49 -17.68 -12.43
C GLN A 48 3.48 -17.00 -11.49
N VAL A 49 3.46 -15.67 -11.43
CA VAL A 49 4.32 -14.91 -10.50
C VAL A 49 4.03 -15.29 -9.05
N GLU A 50 2.76 -15.46 -8.68
CA GLU A 50 2.38 -15.91 -7.34
C GLU A 50 2.92 -17.32 -7.02
N ARG A 51 2.80 -18.26 -7.97
CA ARG A 51 3.38 -19.61 -7.84
C ARG A 51 4.90 -19.59 -7.71
N ASP A 52 5.58 -18.79 -8.53
CA ASP A 52 7.04 -18.70 -8.54
C ASP A 52 7.59 -18.11 -7.23
N ASN A 53 6.78 -17.32 -6.52
CA ASN A 53 7.14 -16.68 -5.25
C ASN A 53 6.46 -17.33 -4.03
N ARG A 54 5.80 -18.49 -4.20
CA ARG A 54 5.00 -19.14 -3.15
C ARG A 54 5.77 -19.38 -1.86
N ALA A 55 7.05 -19.72 -1.94
CA ALA A 55 7.88 -19.96 -0.75
C ALA A 55 7.99 -18.72 0.15
N LEU A 56 8.25 -17.54 -0.43
CA LEU A 56 8.31 -16.27 0.30
C LEU A 56 6.92 -15.89 0.82
N LEU A 57 5.89 -16.02 -0.01
CA LEU A 57 4.52 -15.65 0.33
C LEU A 57 3.94 -16.53 1.46
N SER A 58 4.21 -17.83 1.47
CA SER A 58 3.85 -18.72 2.59
C SER A 58 4.65 -18.42 3.86
N LYS A 59 5.93 -18.04 3.74
CA LYS A 59 6.73 -17.64 4.91
C LYS A 59 6.12 -16.40 5.58
N LEU A 60 5.70 -15.42 4.78
CA LEU A 60 5.09 -14.19 5.28
C LEU A 60 3.75 -14.46 5.96
N GLU A 61 2.93 -15.37 5.43
CA GLU A 61 1.66 -15.78 6.04
C GLU A 61 1.81 -16.34 7.46
N ALA A 62 2.94 -16.99 7.77
CA ALA A 62 3.20 -17.51 9.10
C ALA A 62 3.27 -16.42 10.20
N ASN A 63 3.39 -15.14 9.81
CA ASN A 63 3.27 -14.03 10.75
C ASN A 63 1.78 -13.72 11.02
N PRO A 64 1.33 -13.73 12.29
CA PRO A 64 -0.05 -13.42 12.66
C PRO A 64 -0.59 -12.10 12.09
N LEU A 65 0.28 -11.10 11.89
CA LEU A 65 -0.10 -9.80 11.35
C LEU A 65 -0.52 -9.84 9.88
N PHE A 66 -0.18 -10.90 9.15
CA PHE A 66 -0.42 -10.96 7.70
C PHE A 66 -1.47 -11.99 7.31
N GLN A 67 -2.08 -12.68 8.27
CA GLN A 67 -3.06 -13.73 8.00
C GLN A 67 -4.31 -13.22 7.25
N GLU A 68 -4.70 -11.96 7.44
CA GLU A 68 -5.84 -11.37 6.72
C GLU A 68 -5.58 -11.22 5.20
N TYR A 69 -4.32 -11.16 4.79
CA TYR A 69 -3.91 -11.03 3.38
C TYR A 69 -3.71 -12.38 2.70
N ALA A 70 -3.76 -13.47 3.46
CA ALA A 70 -3.59 -14.81 2.95
C ALA A 70 -4.83 -15.33 2.21
N ASP A 71 -4.60 -16.20 1.23
CA ASP A 71 -5.64 -16.99 0.63
C ASP A 71 -6.01 -18.21 1.50
N ARG A 72 -6.93 -19.05 0.99
CA ARG A 72 -7.36 -20.27 1.69
C ARG A 72 -6.28 -21.35 1.78
N GLU A 73 -5.17 -21.21 1.06
CA GLU A 73 -4.05 -22.14 1.07
C GLU A 73 -2.92 -21.71 2.02
N GLY A 74 -3.08 -20.59 2.73
CA GLY A 74 -2.02 -20.05 3.59
C GLY A 74 -0.89 -19.40 2.79
N VAL A 75 -1.24 -18.67 1.72
CA VAL A 75 -0.30 -17.92 0.90
C VAL A 75 -0.74 -16.47 0.83
N ILE A 76 0.14 -15.51 1.13
CA ILE A 76 -0.15 -14.09 0.91
C ILE A 76 -0.51 -13.87 -0.56
N ARG A 77 -1.69 -13.30 -0.81
CA ARG A 77 -2.15 -13.02 -2.17
C ARG A 77 -1.27 -11.95 -2.80
N LEU A 78 -0.90 -12.12 -4.07
CA LEU A 78 -0.06 -11.15 -4.77
C LEU A 78 -0.70 -9.74 -4.77
N GLU A 79 -2.03 -9.67 -4.77
CA GLU A 79 -2.78 -8.40 -4.74
C GLU A 79 -2.55 -7.58 -3.47
N ASP A 80 -2.25 -8.25 -2.35
CA ASP A 80 -2.10 -7.67 -1.01
C ASP A 80 -0.64 -7.52 -0.56
N THR A 81 0.32 -7.82 -1.43
CA THR A 81 1.76 -7.72 -1.11
C THR A 81 2.20 -6.33 -0.67
N TRP A 82 1.52 -5.27 -1.13
CA TRP A 82 1.77 -3.90 -0.69
C TRP A 82 1.55 -3.74 0.82
N ASN A 83 0.48 -4.29 1.40
CA ASN A 83 0.18 -4.13 2.83
C ASN A 83 1.26 -4.79 3.69
N VAL A 84 1.73 -5.97 3.26
CA VAL A 84 2.82 -6.69 3.93
C VAL A 84 4.15 -5.93 3.80
N PHE A 85 4.47 -5.47 2.59
CA PHE A 85 5.68 -4.70 2.33
C PHE A 85 5.71 -3.40 3.14
N ASP A 86 4.63 -2.63 3.15
CA ASP A 86 4.54 -1.33 3.81
C ASP A 86 4.70 -1.48 5.34
N ALA A 87 4.04 -2.47 5.94
CA ALA A 87 4.19 -2.75 7.37
C ALA A 87 5.65 -3.06 7.75
N ILE A 88 6.34 -3.89 6.96
CA ILE A 88 7.76 -4.21 7.17
C ILE A 88 8.63 -2.97 6.88
N ASN A 89 8.32 -2.19 5.85
CA ASN A 89 9.05 -0.99 5.47
C ASN A 89 9.02 0.06 6.59
N VAL A 90 7.84 0.36 7.11
CA VAL A 90 7.64 1.28 8.25
C VAL A 90 8.41 0.76 9.47
N ALA A 91 8.31 -0.54 9.77
CA ALA A 91 9.08 -1.14 10.86
C ALA A 91 10.59 -0.98 10.70
N LYS A 92 11.12 -1.16 9.47
CA LYS A 92 12.55 -1.03 9.16
C LYS A 92 13.04 0.42 9.13
N THR A 93 12.24 1.38 8.68
CA THR A 93 12.69 2.75 8.39
C THR A 93 12.28 3.78 9.45
N GLU A 94 11.09 3.63 10.04
CA GLU A 94 10.54 4.61 10.97
C GLU A 94 10.70 4.17 12.43
N CYS A 95 10.73 2.86 12.71
CA CYS A 95 10.78 2.33 14.07
C CYS A 95 12.19 2.19 14.67
N GLN A 96 13.21 2.73 14.00
CA GLN A 96 14.57 2.81 14.54
C GLN A 96 14.80 4.07 15.40
N ASN A 97 13.92 5.08 15.30
CA ASN A 97 14.07 6.36 15.99
C ASN A 97 12.94 6.61 17.02
N PRO A 98 13.24 6.71 18.32
CA PRO A 98 12.23 6.85 19.39
C PRO A 98 11.52 8.22 19.43
N ILE A 99 11.78 9.10 18.45
CA ILE A 99 11.20 10.46 18.37
C ILE A 99 9.99 10.48 17.42
N GLY A 100 9.82 9.46 16.58
CA GLY A 100 8.66 9.32 15.69
C GLY A 100 7.48 8.67 16.40
N THR A 101 6.32 9.31 16.40
CA THR A 101 5.06 8.78 16.94
C THR A 101 4.50 7.58 16.19
N ALA A 102 5.07 7.22 15.03
CA ALA A 102 4.60 6.13 14.18
C ALA A 102 4.78 4.74 14.83
N CYS A 103 5.72 4.59 15.76
CA CYS A 103 6.15 3.28 16.28
C CYS A 103 5.94 3.13 17.79
N ILE A 104 5.13 3.99 18.40
CA ILE A 104 5.14 4.18 19.87
C ILE A 104 4.40 3.07 20.66
N GLU A 105 3.61 2.17 20.06
CA GLU A 105 2.80 1.25 20.88
C GLU A 105 2.86 -0.24 20.55
N ASP A 106 3.38 -0.70 19.41
CA ASP A 106 3.35 -2.14 19.08
C ASP A 106 4.71 -2.84 19.25
N HIS A 107 4.71 -3.77 20.21
CA HIS A 107 5.74 -4.80 20.44
C HIS A 107 6.07 -5.62 19.17
N ASP A 108 5.26 -5.53 18.12
CA ASP A 108 5.42 -6.25 16.86
C ASP A 108 6.43 -5.62 15.89
N SER A 109 6.84 -4.36 16.11
CA SER A 109 7.82 -3.68 15.23
C SER A 109 9.18 -4.40 15.17
N ALA A 110 9.66 -4.95 16.29
CA ALA A 110 10.91 -5.72 16.33
C ALA A 110 10.80 -7.06 15.58
N ALA A 111 9.65 -7.74 15.68
CA ALA A 111 9.40 -8.97 14.93
C ALA A 111 9.34 -8.69 13.42
N LEU A 112 8.68 -7.60 13.01
CA LEU A 112 8.59 -7.17 11.62
C LEU A 112 9.94 -6.75 11.01
N GLN A 113 10.79 -6.06 11.77
CA GLN A 113 12.13 -5.68 11.32
C GLN A 113 12.99 -6.88 10.89
N THR A 114 12.77 -8.03 11.53
CA THR A 114 13.51 -9.29 11.31
C THR A 114 12.70 -10.36 10.57
N ALA A 115 11.47 -10.05 10.14
CA ALA A 115 10.56 -11.01 9.50
C ALA A 115 11.11 -11.58 8.18
N VAL A 116 11.95 -10.81 7.50
CA VAL A 116 12.60 -11.18 6.24
C VAL A 116 14.10 -10.86 6.28
N THR A 117 14.88 -11.73 5.64
CA THR A 117 16.30 -11.49 5.34
C THR A 117 16.46 -10.42 4.27
N ASP A 118 17.67 -9.89 4.07
CA ASP A 118 17.91 -8.85 3.05
C ASP A 118 17.61 -9.33 1.62
N THR A 119 17.87 -10.61 1.32
CA THR A 119 17.53 -11.21 0.03
C THR A 119 16.01 -11.32 -0.14
N GLU A 120 15.30 -11.81 0.86
CA GLU A 120 13.84 -11.90 0.85
C GLU A 120 13.19 -10.52 0.81
N TRP A 121 13.79 -9.52 1.47
CA TRP A 121 13.37 -8.13 1.41
C TRP A 121 13.44 -7.58 -0.01
N THR A 122 14.57 -7.77 -0.69
CA THR A 122 14.75 -7.35 -2.08
C THR A 122 13.76 -8.06 -3.02
N GLN A 123 13.48 -9.34 -2.76
CA GLN A 123 12.48 -10.10 -3.49
C GLN A 123 11.06 -9.58 -3.23
N LEU A 124 10.70 -9.28 -1.98
CA LEU A 124 9.41 -8.72 -1.60
C LEU A 124 9.19 -7.33 -2.22
N GLU A 125 10.21 -6.46 -2.18
CA GLU A 125 10.19 -5.15 -2.83
C GLU A 125 9.95 -5.28 -4.33
N SER A 126 10.70 -6.15 -5.01
CA SER A 126 10.54 -6.41 -6.44
C SER A 126 9.14 -6.95 -6.78
N LEU A 127 8.64 -7.89 -5.97
CA LEU A 127 7.32 -8.50 -6.14
C LEU A 127 6.19 -7.47 -5.96
N THR A 128 6.31 -6.63 -4.93
CA THR A 128 5.37 -5.56 -4.63
C THR A 128 5.36 -4.52 -5.74
N ASN A 129 6.54 -4.06 -6.18
CA ASN A 129 6.67 -3.13 -7.29
C ASN A 129 6.09 -3.70 -8.59
N TYR A 130 6.30 -4.99 -8.86
CA TYR A 130 5.66 -5.67 -9.99
C TYR A 130 4.13 -5.61 -9.88
N ALA A 131 3.56 -6.03 -8.74
CA ALA A 131 2.12 -6.05 -8.53
C ALA A 131 1.51 -4.65 -8.66
N GLU A 132 2.09 -3.65 -8.00
CA GLU A 132 1.68 -2.25 -8.07
C GLU A 132 1.76 -1.69 -9.51
N ASN A 133 2.84 -1.98 -10.24
CA ASN A 133 2.97 -1.55 -11.63
C ASN A 133 1.92 -2.19 -12.56
N GLN A 134 1.55 -3.46 -12.33
CA GLN A 134 0.46 -4.08 -13.09
C GLN A 134 -0.91 -3.48 -12.75
N LYS A 135 -1.15 -3.14 -11.47
CA LYS A 135 -2.40 -2.52 -11.01
C LYS A 135 -2.54 -1.08 -11.51
N TYR A 136 -1.50 -0.27 -11.33
CA TYR A 136 -1.56 1.19 -11.45
C TYR A 136 -0.72 1.78 -12.58
N GLY A 137 0.30 1.06 -13.07
CA GLY A 137 1.25 1.55 -14.09
C GLY A 137 0.69 1.60 -15.51
N THR A 138 -0.60 1.33 -15.71
CA THR A 138 -1.23 1.37 -17.04
C THR A 138 -1.87 2.72 -17.30
N SER A 139 -1.84 3.17 -18.57
CA SER A 139 -2.52 4.41 -18.99
C SER A 139 -4.02 4.39 -18.66
N THR A 140 -4.64 3.20 -18.66
CA THR A 140 -6.05 3.09 -18.30
C THR A 140 -6.30 3.27 -16.80
N ALA A 141 -5.42 2.75 -15.93
CA ALA A 141 -5.51 3.03 -14.50
C ALA A 141 -5.39 4.55 -14.25
N GLY A 142 -4.44 5.21 -14.90
CA GLY A 142 -4.31 6.68 -14.85
C GLY A 142 -5.59 7.42 -15.26
N MET A 143 -6.24 6.99 -16.34
CA MET A 143 -7.52 7.59 -16.78
C MET A 143 -8.67 7.32 -15.79
N LEU A 144 -8.81 6.09 -15.31
CA LEU A 144 -9.94 5.70 -14.45
C LEU A 144 -9.82 6.24 -13.02
N LEU A 145 -8.59 6.37 -12.50
CA LEU A 145 -8.33 6.81 -11.14
C LEU A 145 -8.04 8.31 -11.09
N GLY A 146 -7.11 8.78 -11.92
CA GLY A 146 -6.67 10.18 -11.94
C GLY A 146 -7.62 11.11 -12.70
N GLY A 147 -8.42 10.58 -13.63
CA GLY A 147 -9.32 11.40 -14.46
C GLY A 147 -10.36 12.17 -13.65
N ASN A 148 -10.94 11.55 -12.62
CA ASN A 148 -11.92 12.18 -11.75
C ASN A 148 -11.29 13.31 -10.92
N LEU A 149 -10.09 13.08 -10.37
CA LEU A 149 -9.34 14.11 -9.64
C LEU A 149 -8.97 15.29 -10.56
N LEU A 150 -8.45 14.99 -11.75
CA LEU A 150 -8.10 16.01 -12.74
C LEU A 150 -9.31 16.85 -13.13
N TRP A 151 -10.46 16.24 -13.39
CA TRP A 151 -11.70 16.96 -13.69
C TRP A 151 -12.11 17.88 -12.54
N ARG A 152 -11.98 17.43 -11.29
CA ARG A 152 -12.29 18.24 -10.10
C ARG A 152 -11.34 19.43 -9.94
N ILE A 153 -10.05 19.25 -10.25
CA ILE A 153 -9.07 20.34 -10.30
C ILE A 153 -9.44 21.34 -11.39
N LEU A 154 -9.68 20.87 -12.62
CA LEU A 154 -10.01 21.73 -13.76
C LEU A 154 -11.31 22.51 -13.54
N THR A 155 -12.29 21.93 -12.85
CA THR A 155 -13.56 22.60 -12.53
C THR A 155 -13.38 23.72 -11.50
N ARG A 156 -12.42 23.60 -10.58
CA ARG A 156 -12.08 24.67 -9.62
C ARG A 156 -11.28 25.83 -10.24
N MET A 157 -10.65 25.60 -11.39
CA MET A 157 -9.87 26.62 -12.09
C MET A 157 -10.72 27.52 -12.99
N LYS A 158 -11.99 27.16 -13.22
CA LYS A 158 -12.98 27.98 -13.93
C LYS A 158 -13.73 28.87 -12.95
#